data_AF-A0A2E1LP18-F1
#
_entry.id   AF-A0A2E1LP18-F1
#
_cell.length_a   1.000
_cell.length_b   1.000
_cell.length_c   1.000
_cell.angle_alpha   90.00
_cell.angle_beta   90.00
_cell.angle_gamma   90.00
#
_symmetry.space_group_name_H-M   'P 1'
#
loop_
_entity.id
_entity.type
_entity.pdbx_description
1 polymer ?
#
loop_
_entity_poly.entity_id
_entity_poly.type
_entity_poly.pdbx_seq_one_letter_code
_entity_poly.pdbx_strand_id
1 'polypeptide(L)'
;MKSIVFQINKRYITKKRSPLRFIDNISESGECLIRNDDAPTDKDYLILLYIEGEDVTQRLKNPICLDDKTDIVNAKNFQPKDIFEASDYIIDRLAVMFDKERKLKK
;
A
#
# COMPACT_ATOMS: atom_id res chain seq x y z
N MET A 1 -3.82 -15.95 8.83
CA MET A 1 -3.16 -15.18 7.75
C MET A 1 -2.29 -14.11 8.40
N LYS A 2 -0.99 -14.03 8.07
CA LYS A 2 -0.10 -12.98 8.61
C LYS A 2 -0.24 -11.74 7.72
N SER A 3 -0.61 -10.60 8.31
CA SER A 3 -0.73 -9.31 7.61
C SER A 3 0.49 -9.01 6.73
N ILE A 4 0.24 -8.58 5.49
CA ILE A 4 1.28 -8.19 4.50
C ILE A 4 2.27 -7.18 5.10
N VAL A 5 1.75 -6.18 5.82
CA VAL A 5 2.55 -5.15 6.49
C VAL A 5 3.42 -5.75 7.58
N PHE A 6 2.91 -6.72 8.34
CA PHE A 6 3.71 -7.42 9.35
C PHE A 6 4.87 -8.21 8.73
N GLN A 7 4.64 -8.89 7.61
CA GLN A 7 5.70 -9.63 6.91
C GLN A 7 6.77 -8.69 6.35
N ILE A 8 6.36 -7.57 5.75
CA ILE A 8 7.27 -6.56 5.21
C ILE A 8 8.09 -5.91 6.32
N ASN A 9 7.45 -5.51 7.42
CA ASN A 9 8.14 -4.95 8.59
C ASN A 9 9.22 -5.91 9.11
N LYS A 10 8.90 -7.20 9.23
CA LYS A 10 9.86 -8.19 9.73
C LYS A 10 11.04 -8.43 8.77
N ARG A 11 10.80 -8.44 7.45
CA ARG A 11 11.83 -8.77 6.44
C ARG A 11 12.69 -7.57 6.04
N TYR A 12 12.09 -6.39 5.91
CA TYR A 12 12.72 -5.27 5.21
C TYR A 12 13.06 -4.08 6.11
N ILE A 13 12.40 -3.91 7.26
CA ILE A 13 12.67 -2.76 8.13
C ILE A 13 13.92 -2.99 8.97
N THR A 14 14.88 -2.08 8.80
CA THR A 14 16.08 -2.00 9.64
C THR A 14 15.76 -1.28 10.97
N LYS A 15 16.51 -1.56 12.04
CA LYS A 15 16.31 -0.97 13.38
C LYS A 15 16.21 0.57 13.45
N LYS A 16 16.64 1.29 12.41
CA LYS A 16 16.65 2.77 12.35
C LYS A 16 15.47 3.39 11.56
N ARG A 17 14.51 2.57 11.08
CA ARG A 17 13.35 3.05 10.32
C ARG A 17 12.06 2.73 11.07
N SER A 18 11.13 3.66 11.02
CA SER A 18 9.79 3.51 11.58
C SER A 18 9.02 2.40 10.87
N PRO A 19 8.22 1.59 11.60
CA PRO A 19 7.47 0.50 11.02
C PRO A 19 6.48 1.01 9.97
N LEU A 20 6.10 0.17 8.99
CA LEU A 20 4.93 0.47 8.17
C LEU A 20 3.66 0.19 8.97
N ARG A 21 2.65 1.04 8.78
CA ARG A 21 1.29 0.88 9.30
C ARG A 21 0.32 0.72 8.12
N PHE A 22 -0.62 -0.21 8.29
CA PHE A 22 -1.80 -0.34 7.44
C PHE A 22 -2.96 0.39 8.09
N ILE A 23 -3.65 1.25 7.34
CA ILE A 23 -4.87 1.93 7.77
C ILE A 23 -5.98 1.47 6.83
N ASP A 24 -7.04 0.91 7.42
CA ASP A 24 -8.22 0.41 6.72
C ASP A 24 -9.39 1.36 6.97
N ASN A 25 -9.76 2.11 5.94
CA ASN A 25 -10.91 3.00 5.94
C ASN A 25 -11.95 2.55 4.89
N ILE A 26 -11.94 1.27 4.46
CA ILE A 26 -12.85 0.78 3.41
C ILE A 26 -14.32 0.96 3.79
N SER A 27 -14.65 0.79 5.07
CA SER A 27 -16.02 0.97 5.57
C SER A 27 -16.49 2.42 5.48
N GLU A 28 -15.60 3.38 5.65
CA GLU A 28 -15.94 4.81 5.71
C GLU A 28 -15.78 5.47 4.34
N SER A 29 -14.56 5.51 3.81
CA SER A 29 -14.22 6.20 2.56
C SER A 29 -13.97 5.27 1.37
N GLY A 30 -13.92 3.94 1.60
CA GLY A 30 -13.63 2.99 0.52
C GLY A 30 -12.14 2.92 0.17
N GLU A 31 -11.27 3.36 1.08
CA GLU A 31 -9.83 3.42 0.86
C GLU A 31 -9.03 2.67 1.93
N CYS A 32 -7.84 2.22 1.54
CA CYS A 32 -6.84 1.58 2.38
C CYS A 32 -5.48 2.19 2.07
N LEU A 33 -4.68 2.48 3.09
CA LEU A 33 -3.38 3.09 2.88
C LEU A 33 -2.28 2.42 3.70
N ILE A 34 -1.08 2.39 3.11
CA ILE A 34 0.15 1.95 3.75
C ILE A 34 1.05 3.15 3.88
N ARG A 35 1.48 3.46 5.12
CA ARG A 35 2.33 4.60 5.43
C ARG A 35 3.41 4.23 6.45
N ASN A 36 4.43 5.07 6.59
CA ASN A 36 5.34 4.93 7.73
C ASN A 36 4.61 5.39 9.01
N ASP A 37 4.89 4.73 10.13
CA ASP A 37 4.25 4.99 11.43
C ASP A 37 4.54 6.39 11.99
N ASP A 38 5.68 6.96 11.60
CA ASP A 38 6.15 8.29 11.96
C ASP A 38 5.71 9.40 10.99
N ALA A 39 5.00 9.06 9.91
CA ALA A 39 4.47 10.08 9.02
C ALA A 39 3.56 11.04 9.83
N PRO A 40 3.61 12.35 9.59
CA PRO A 40 2.81 13.32 10.36
C PRO A 40 1.35 13.41 9.87
N THR A 41 1.05 12.99 8.64
CA THR A 41 -0.30 13.13 8.06
C THR A 41 -0.64 11.95 7.17
N ASP A 42 -1.94 11.61 7.04
CA ASP A 42 -2.40 10.52 6.15
C ASP A 42 -2.09 10.77 4.67
N LYS A 43 -1.81 12.02 4.30
CA LYS A 43 -1.39 12.43 2.95
C LYS A 43 0.00 11.90 2.56
N ASP A 44 0.81 11.49 3.54
CA ASP A 44 2.16 10.93 3.36
C ASP A 44 2.13 9.39 3.27
N TYR A 45 1.12 8.85 2.59
CA TYR A 45 1.07 7.42 2.27
C TYR A 45 2.16 7.04 1.26
N LEU A 46 2.54 5.76 1.27
CA LEU A 46 3.39 5.15 0.25
C LEU A 46 2.55 4.47 -0.82
N ILE A 47 1.48 3.78 -0.39
CA ILE A 47 0.50 3.11 -1.26
C ILE A 47 -0.89 3.50 -0.77
N LEU A 48 -1.77 3.86 -1.70
CA LEU A 48 -3.20 4.07 -1.46
C LEU A 48 -3.98 3.15 -2.40
N LEU A 49 -4.84 2.32 -1.83
CA LEU A 49 -5.85 1.57 -2.56
C LEU A 49 -7.19 2.23 -2.33
N TYR A 50 -7.95 2.50 -3.38
CA TYR A 50 -9.28 3.05 -3.25
C TYR A 50 -10.20 2.45 -4.31
N ILE A 51 -11.49 2.40 -3.97
CA ILE A 51 -12.53 1.94 -4.88
C ILE A 51 -13.55 3.05 -4.98
N GLU A 52 -13.77 3.54 -6.20
CA GLU A 52 -14.83 4.52 -6.46
C GLU A 52 -16.20 3.88 -6.26
N GLY A 53 -17.15 4.59 -5.67
CA GLY A 53 -18.51 4.12 -5.49
C GLY A 53 -19.15 4.62 -4.19
N GLU A 54 -20.41 5.05 -4.29
CA GLU A 54 -21.19 5.53 -3.14
C GLU A 54 -21.74 4.36 -2.32
N ASP A 55 -22.09 3.26 -2.99
CA ASP A 55 -22.66 2.05 -2.37
C ASP A 55 -21.70 0.86 -2.36
N VAL A 56 -21.83 -0.01 -1.35
CA VAL A 56 -21.06 -1.26 -1.20
C VAL A 56 -21.17 -2.15 -2.46
N THR A 57 -22.35 -2.21 -3.07
CA THR A 57 -22.59 -3.02 -4.27
C THR A 57 -21.85 -2.49 -5.50
N GLN A 58 -21.66 -1.17 -5.60
CA GLN A 58 -20.87 -0.54 -6.66
C GLN A 58 -19.38 -0.78 -6.40
N ARG A 59 -18.92 -0.63 -5.16
CA ARG A 59 -17.53 -0.90 -4.75
C ARG A 59 -17.11 -2.34 -5.05
N LEU A 60 -17.99 -3.32 -4.89
CA LEU A 60 -17.68 -4.73 -5.22
C LEU A 60 -17.50 -5.00 -6.73
N LYS A 61 -18.02 -4.13 -7.59
CA LYS A 61 -17.95 -4.28 -9.05
C LYS A 61 -16.86 -3.40 -9.68
N ASN A 62 -16.54 -2.30 -9.03
CA ASN A 62 -15.59 -1.33 -9.54
C ASN A 62 -14.15 -1.83 -9.40
N PRO A 63 -13.25 -1.40 -10.31
CA PRO A 63 -11.84 -1.72 -10.19
C PRO A 63 -11.26 -1.08 -8.92
N ILE A 64 -10.29 -1.78 -8.34
CA ILE A 64 -9.47 -1.30 -7.23
C ILE A 64 -8.37 -0.43 -7.84
N CYS A 65 -8.42 0.86 -7.57
CA CYS A 65 -7.40 1.80 -7.99
C CYS A 65 -6.26 1.78 -6.96
N LEU A 66 -5.03 1.65 -7.44
CA LEU A 66 -3.82 1.64 -6.62
C LEU A 66 -2.92 2.80 -7.04
N ASP A 67 -2.74 3.74 -6.12
CA ASP A 67 -1.80 4.84 -6.23
C ASP A 67 -0.51 4.49 -5.48
N ASP A 68 0.61 4.50 -6.22
CA ASP A 68 1.93 4.09 -5.75
C ASP A 68 2.85 5.32 -5.75
N LYS A 69 3.14 5.88 -4.58
CA LYS A 69 4.08 7.01 -4.42
C LYS A 69 5.54 6.56 -4.34
N THR A 70 5.81 5.25 -4.31
CA THR A 70 7.18 4.72 -4.27
C THR A 70 7.86 4.75 -5.64
N ASP A 71 7.10 5.03 -6.70
CA ASP A 71 7.57 5.20 -8.06
C ASP A 71 6.73 6.24 -8.79
N ILE A 72 7.26 6.80 -9.89
CA ILE A 72 6.57 7.84 -10.67
C ILE A 72 5.65 7.20 -11.74
N VAL A 73 5.67 5.87 -11.85
CA VAL A 73 4.91 5.13 -12.86
C VAL A 73 3.45 5.01 -12.39
N ASN A 74 2.62 5.95 -12.86
CA ASN A 74 1.15 6.02 -12.92
C ASN A 74 0.32 5.00 -12.10
N ALA A 75 -0.74 5.51 -11.47
CA ALA A 75 -1.77 4.71 -10.79
C ALA A 75 -2.22 3.49 -11.62
N LYS A 76 -2.26 2.33 -10.97
CA LYS A 76 -2.65 1.05 -11.57
C LYS A 76 -4.05 0.67 -11.12
N ASN A 77 -4.87 0.19 -12.05
CA ASN A 77 -6.19 -0.31 -11.73
C ASN A 77 -6.20 -1.83 -11.81
N PHE A 78 -6.68 -2.48 -10.76
CA PHE A 78 -6.81 -3.92 -10.65
C PHE A 78 -8.30 -4.28 -10.64
N GLN A 79 -8.67 -5.40 -11.25
CA GLN A 79 -10.03 -5.90 -11.09
C GLN A 79 -10.17 -6.54 -9.71
N PRO A 80 -11.37 -6.58 -9.09
CA PRO A 80 -11.57 -7.22 -7.79
C PRO A 80 -11.11 -8.69 -7.74
N LYS A 81 -11.19 -9.38 -8.88
CA LYS A 81 -10.70 -10.76 -9.05
C LYS A 81 -9.17 -10.90 -8.96
N ASP A 82 -8.44 -9.82 -9.23
CA ASP A 82 -6.97 -9.78 -9.32
C ASP A 82 -6.36 -9.20 -8.03
N ILE A 83 -7.09 -9.28 -6.90
CA ILE A 83 -6.66 -8.76 -5.59
C ILE A 83 -5.32 -9.33 -5.12
N PHE A 84 -5.05 -10.60 -5.44
CA PHE A 84 -3.79 -11.24 -5.09
C PHE A 84 -2.62 -10.71 -5.92
N GLU A 85 -2.85 -10.40 -7.20
CA GLU A 85 -1.85 -9.78 -8.06
C GLU A 85 -1.54 -8.34 -7.60
N ALA A 86 -2.57 -7.60 -7.18
CA ALA A 86 -2.40 -6.29 -6.55
C ALA A 86 -1.55 -6.39 -5.27
N SER A 87 -1.81 -7.41 -4.45
CA SER A 87 -1.04 -7.67 -3.24
C SER A 87 0.43 -7.99 -3.55
N ASP A 88 0.70 -8.88 -4.49
CA ASP A 88 2.08 -9.24 -4.89
C ASP A 88 2.82 -8.02 -5.46
N TYR A 89 2.14 -7.22 -6.28
CA TYR A 89 2.68 -5.95 -6.77
C TYR A 89 3.10 -5.03 -5.61
N ILE A 90 2.24 -4.81 -4.61
CA ILE A 90 2.58 -3.95 -3.45
C ILE A 90 3.83 -4.43 -2.72
N ILE A 91 3.95 -5.76 -2.52
CA ILE A 91 5.12 -6.34 -1.83
C ILE A 91 6.39 -6.04 -2.60
N ASP A 92 6.39 -6.29 -3.90
CA ASP A 92 7.56 -6.10 -4.76
C ASP A 92 7.99 -4.63 -4.82
N ARG A 93 7.03 -3.71 -4.90
CA ARG A 93 7.30 -2.26 -4.94
C ARG A 93 7.90 -1.75 -3.66
N LEU A 94 7.33 -2.13 -2.51
CA LEU A 94 7.89 -1.78 -1.22
C LEU A 94 9.29 -2.39 -1.04
N ALA A 95 9.51 -3.64 -1.43
CA ALA A 95 10.82 -4.28 -1.36
C ALA A 95 11.88 -3.53 -2.19
N VAL A 96 11.55 -3.16 -3.44
CA VAL A 96 12.45 -2.38 -4.31
C VAL A 96 12.76 -1.01 -3.71
N MET A 97 11.76 -0.32 -3.15
CA MET A 97 11.95 0.96 -2.45
C MET A 97 12.93 0.80 -1.28
N PHE A 98 12.73 -0.20 -0.42
CA PHE A 98 13.62 -0.46 0.71
C PHE A 98 15.06 -0.77 0.26
N ASP A 99 15.23 -1.54 -0.80
CA ASP A 99 16.56 -1.88 -1.32
C ASP A 99 17.27 -0.68 -1.96
N LYS A 100 16.54 0.22 -2.64
CA LYS A 100 17.09 1.49 -3.14
C LYS A 100 17.59 2.37 -1.99
N GLU A 101 16.78 2.56 -0.95
CA GLU A 101 17.19 3.35 0.22
C GLU A 101 18.42 2.76 0.93
N ARG A 102 18.51 1.43 1.04
CA ARG A 102 19.68 0.75 1.62
C ARG A 102 20.95 0.99 0.82
N LYS A 103 20.85 1.03 -0.51
CA LYS A 103 22.00 1.33 -1.39
C LYS A 103 22.44 2.79 -1.28
N LEU A 104 21.51 3.73 -1.09
CA LEU A 104 21.81 5.15 -0.94
C LEU A 104 22.43 5.52 0.43
N LYS A 105 22.16 4.73 1.47
CA LYS A 105 22.73 4.91 2.82
C LYS A 105 24.07 4.18 3.02
N LYS A 106 24.63 3.60 1.97
CA LYS A 106 25.94 2.94 1.97
C LYS A 106 27.02 3.93 1.53
#